data_AF-A0A1R4G063-F1
#
_entry.id   AF-A0A1R4G063-F1
#
_cell.length_a   1.000
_cell.length_b   1.000
_cell.length_c   1.000
_cell.angle_alpha   90.00
_cell.angle_beta   90.00
_cell.angle_gamma   90.00
#
_symmetry.space_group_name_H-M   'P 1'
#
loop_
_entity.id
_entity.type
_entity.pdbx_description
1 polymer ?
#
loop_
_entity_poly.entity_id
_entity_poly.type
_entity_poly.pdbx_seq_one_letter_code
_entity_poly.pdbx_strand_id
1 'polypeptide(L)'
;MRAIVKHVWAQARKPPHQDPIYFIVYVATAWFGVWVLAQPPRTVEAEWGPIVSTGWAWFLIVGGTICAAVAFTRWWWVERLGMLPLATALLSYGSLIIWAHFTSEGSRSMQTWVVLLGAALIAVRLASFRGYAYGPPTDREG
;
A
#
# COMPACT_ATOMS: atom_id res chain seq x y z
N MET A 1 -20.60 -14.22 12.46
CA MET A 1 -19.51 -13.39 11.87
C MET A 1 -18.20 -14.15 11.65
N ARG A 2 -17.60 -14.84 12.65
CA ARG A 2 -16.32 -15.56 12.47
C ARG A 2 -16.34 -16.66 11.38
N ALA A 3 -17.48 -17.32 11.15
CA ALA A 3 -17.60 -18.38 10.15
C ALA A 3 -17.55 -17.87 8.70
N ILE A 4 -18.25 -16.77 8.39
CA ILE A 4 -18.24 -16.15 7.04
C ILE A 4 -16.85 -15.65 6.70
N VAL A 5 -16.19 -14.96 7.64
CA VAL A 5 -14.81 -14.50 7.47
C VAL A 5 -13.88 -15.69 7.22
N LYS A 6 -13.99 -16.78 8.00
CA LYS A 6 -13.19 -17.99 7.77
C LYS A 6 -13.48 -18.66 6.43
N HIS A 7 -14.73 -18.66 5.97
CA HIS A 7 -15.13 -19.33 4.74
C HIS A 7 -14.65 -18.58 3.49
N VAL A 8 -14.84 -17.25 3.47
CA VAL A 8 -14.27 -16.36 2.44
C VAL A 8 -12.75 -16.46 2.44
N TRP A 9 -12.15 -16.59 3.62
CA TRP A 9 -10.69 -16.65 3.75
C TRP A 9 -10.09 -18.02 3.38
N ALA A 10 -10.84 -19.11 3.54
CA ALA A 10 -10.45 -20.44 3.06
C ALA A 10 -10.47 -20.53 1.53
N GLN A 11 -11.39 -19.82 0.87
CA GLN A 11 -11.45 -19.74 -0.60
C GLN A 11 -10.34 -18.85 -1.20
N ALA A 12 -9.75 -17.94 -0.42
CA ALA A 12 -8.68 -17.05 -0.86
C ALA A 12 -7.27 -17.68 -0.78
N ARG A 13 -7.15 -19.02 -0.71
CA ARG A 13 -5.84 -19.71 -0.80
C ARG A 13 -5.11 -19.26 -2.06
N LYS A 14 -3.93 -18.64 -1.87
CA LYS A 14 -3.09 -17.92 -2.85
C LYS A 14 -3.26 -18.44 -4.29
N PRO A 15 -4.07 -17.78 -5.14
CA PRO A 15 -3.99 -18.02 -6.56
C PRO A 15 -2.58 -17.67 -7.06
N PRO A 16 -2.03 -18.42 -8.04
CA PRO A 16 -0.66 -18.27 -8.52
C PRO A 16 -0.33 -16.88 -9.09
N HIS A 17 -1.34 -16.05 -9.34
CA HIS A 17 -1.21 -14.74 -9.97
C HIS A 17 -1.18 -13.56 -9.00
N GLN A 18 -1.18 -13.77 -7.68
CA GLN A 18 -1.17 -12.66 -6.73
C GLN A 18 0.15 -11.86 -6.75
N ASP A 19 1.30 -12.53 -6.76
CA ASP A 19 2.60 -11.86 -6.66
C ASP A 19 2.88 -10.91 -7.84
N PRO A 20 2.62 -11.27 -9.11
CA PRO A 20 2.75 -10.33 -10.24
C PRO A 20 1.86 -9.09 -10.11
N ILE A 21 0.63 -9.23 -9.60
CA ILE A 21 -0.29 -8.10 -9.43
C ILE A 21 0.27 -7.12 -8.40
N TYR A 22 0.75 -7.62 -7.25
CA TYR A 22 1.37 -6.77 -6.23
C TYR A 22 2.65 -6.11 -6.73
N PHE A 23 3.47 -6.82 -7.50
CA PHE A 23 4.65 -6.23 -8.14
C PHE A 23 4.30 -5.03 -9.01
N ILE A 24 3.28 -5.16 -9.88
CA ILE A 24 2.82 -4.05 -10.73
C ILE A 24 2.33 -2.88 -9.87
N VAL A 25 1.56 -3.15 -8.80
CA VAL A 25 1.08 -2.12 -7.88
C VAL A 25 2.25 -1.40 -7.19
N TYR A 26 3.30 -2.12 -6.76
CA TYR A 26 4.47 -1.52 -6.12
C TYR A 26 5.28 -0.65 -7.09
N VAL A 27 5.50 -1.13 -8.31
CA VAL A 27 6.17 -0.34 -9.36
C VAL A 27 5.35 0.91 -9.69
N ALA A 28 4.04 0.78 -9.85
CA ALA A 28 3.15 1.92 -10.10
C ALA A 28 3.17 2.92 -8.93
N THR A 29 3.24 2.44 -7.69
CA THR A 29 3.31 3.30 -6.50
C THR A 29 4.64 4.04 -6.42
N ALA A 30 5.76 3.37 -6.69
CA ALA A 30 7.07 4.00 -6.73
C ALA A 30 7.14 5.06 -7.85
N TRP A 31 6.64 4.72 -9.04
CA TRP A 31 6.56 5.64 -10.18
C TRP A 31 5.68 6.85 -9.86
N PHE A 32 4.53 6.63 -9.23
CA PHE A 32 3.66 7.70 -8.77
C PHE A 32 4.37 8.63 -7.77
N GLY A 33 5.16 8.07 -6.84
CA GLY A 33 5.99 8.88 -5.94
C GLY A 33 7.01 9.75 -6.67
N VAL A 34 7.67 9.23 -7.72
CA VAL A 34 8.56 10.03 -8.59
C VAL A 34 7.79 11.15 -9.30
N TRP A 35 6.59 10.85 -9.80
CA TRP A 35 5.73 11.85 -10.42
C TRP A 35 5.32 12.96 -9.43
N VAL A 36 4.97 12.60 -8.20
CA VAL A 36 4.66 13.56 -7.12
C VAL A 36 5.87 14.43 -6.77
N LEU A 37 7.09 13.90 -6.78
CA LEU A 37 8.30 14.73 -6.58
C LEU A 37 8.49 15.73 -7.71
N ALA A 38 8.24 15.33 -8.96
CA ALA A 38 8.39 16.19 -10.12
C ALA A 38 7.28 17.25 -10.20
N GLN A 39 6.06 16.90 -9.81
CA GLN A 39 4.87 17.73 -9.88
C GLN A 39 4.03 17.53 -8.62
N PRO A 40 4.36 18.23 -7.51
CA PRO A 40 3.61 18.13 -6.28
C PRO A 40 2.14 18.51 -6.53
N PRO A 41 1.16 17.71 -6.06
CA PRO A 41 -0.23 18.09 -6.16
C PRO A 41 -0.45 19.39 -5.38
N ARG A 42 -0.96 20.44 -6.03
CA ARG A 42 -1.19 21.76 -5.41
C ARG A 42 -2.02 21.68 -4.13
N THR A 43 -2.95 20.73 -4.04
CA THR A 43 -3.77 20.51 -2.85
C THR A 43 -2.98 19.98 -1.67
N VAL A 44 -1.97 19.14 -1.90
CA VAL A 44 -1.11 18.60 -0.83
C VAL A 44 -0.09 19.65 -0.41
N GLU A 45 0.49 20.35 -1.38
CA GLU A 45 1.46 21.42 -1.13
C GLU A 45 0.84 22.61 -0.40
N ALA A 46 -0.40 23.00 -0.73
CA ALA A 46 -1.08 24.12 -0.07
C ALA A 46 -1.42 23.83 1.41
N GLU A 47 -1.80 22.58 1.74
CA GLU A 47 -2.24 22.22 3.09
C GLU A 47 -1.07 21.85 4.01
N TRP A 48 -0.03 21.19 3.49
CA TRP A 48 1.07 20.66 4.30
C TRP A 48 2.42 21.32 4.04
N GLY A 49 2.52 22.15 3.00
CA GLY A 49 3.77 22.73 2.57
C GLY A 49 4.66 21.77 1.75
N PRO A 50 5.72 22.33 1.15
CA PRO A 50 6.59 21.61 0.23
C PRO A 50 7.44 20.52 0.91
N ILE A 51 7.88 20.76 2.16
CA ILE A 51 8.74 19.82 2.90
C ILE A 51 8.01 18.50 3.18
N VAL A 52 6.78 18.59 3.70
CA VAL A 52 5.95 17.42 4.02
C VAL A 52 5.55 16.69 2.75
N SER A 53 5.20 17.42 1.67
CA SER A 53 4.88 16.83 0.36
C SER A 53 6.05 16.03 -0.21
N THR A 54 7.27 16.55 -0.06
CA THR A 54 8.50 15.85 -0.49
C THR A 54 8.75 14.60 0.35
N GLY A 55 8.60 14.68 1.68
CA GLY A 55 8.71 13.52 2.57
C GLY A 55 7.67 12.44 2.26
N TRP A 56 6.44 12.84 1.95
CA TRP A 56 5.37 11.94 1.54
C TRP A 56 5.70 11.18 0.26
N ALA A 57 6.24 11.89 -0.75
CA ALA A 57 6.67 11.26 -2.00
C ALA A 57 7.81 10.25 -1.79
N TRP A 58 8.76 10.56 -0.90
CA TRP A 58 9.82 9.62 -0.53
C TRP A 58 9.30 8.34 0.11
N PHE A 59 8.27 8.42 0.95
CA PHE A 59 7.66 7.21 1.51
C PHE A 59 7.05 6.30 0.42
N LEU A 60 6.42 6.88 -0.60
CA LEU A 60 5.89 6.15 -1.75
C LEU A 60 7.01 5.48 -2.56
N ILE A 61 8.07 6.24 -2.87
CA ILE A 61 9.22 5.74 -3.63
C ILE A 61 9.92 4.61 -2.89
N VAL A 62 10.38 4.87 -1.66
CA VAL A 62 11.16 3.89 -0.87
C VAL A 62 10.32 2.64 -0.61
N GLY A 63 9.08 2.81 -0.15
CA GLY A 63 8.20 1.68 0.13
C GLY A 63 7.86 0.87 -1.12
N GLY A 64 7.54 1.54 -2.23
CA GLY A 64 7.24 0.90 -3.51
C GLY A 64 8.45 0.16 -4.07
N THR A 65 9.63 0.77 -4.06
CA THR A 65 10.87 0.14 -4.56
C THR A 65 11.28 -1.06 -3.71
N ILE A 66 11.24 -0.95 -2.37
CA ILE A 66 11.56 -2.08 -1.49
C ILE A 66 10.59 -3.23 -1.76
N CYS A 67 9.28 -2.98 -1.73
CA CYS A 67 8.27 -4.01 -1.94
C CYS A 67 8.39 -4.64 -3.33
N ALA A 68 8.62 -3.84 -4.39
CA ALA A 68 8.81 -4.34 -5.75
C ALA A 68 10.06 -5.24 -5.85
N ALA A 69 11.18 -4.85 -5.24
CA ALA A 69 12.44 -5.60 -5.29
C ALA A 69 12.33 -6.98 -4.63
N VAL A 70 11.50 -7.11 -3.59
CA VAL A 70 11.34 -8.37 -2.85
C VAL A 70 10.05 -9.13 -3.16
N ALA A 71 9.17 -8.61 -4.03
CA ALA A 71 7.84 -9.17 -4.30
C ALA A 71 7.85 -10.65 -4.75
N PHE A 72 8.89 -11.07 -5.47
CA PHE A 72 9.06 -12.46 -5.95
C PHE A 72 10.04 -13.29 -5.10
N THR A 73 10.59 -12.71 -4.04
CA THR A 73 11.59 -13.35 -3.19
C THR A 73 10.93 -14.02 -1.99
N ARG A 74 11.69 -14.85 -1.26
CA ARG A 74 11.23 -15.44 0.01
C ARG A 74 11.40 -14.47 1.19
N TRP A 75 11.84 -13.22 0.96
CA TRP A 75 12.14 -12.24 2.01
C TRP A 75 10.88 -11.46 2.43
N TRP A 76 9.87 -12.20 2.89
CA TRP A 76 8.58 -11.65 3.34
C TRP A 76 8.72 -10.61 4.46
N TRP A 77 9.75 -10.73 5.31
CA TRP A 77 10.00 -9.77 6.37
C TRP A 77 10.47 -8.41 5.83
N VAL A 78 11.28 -8.41 4.76
CA VAL A 78 11.71 -7.17 4.08
C VAL A 78 10.52 -6.51 3.42
N GLU A 79 9.66 -7.31 2.77
CA GLU A 79 8.44 -6.79 2.14
C GLU A 79 7.54 -6.12 3.17
N ARG A 80 7.39 -6.77 4.34
CA ARG A 80 6.62 -6.21 5.47
C ARG A 80 7.22 -4.89 5.99
N LEU A 81 8.54 -4.76 6.06
CA LEU A 81 9.19 -3.50 6.44
C LEU A 81 9.00 -2.43 5.35
N GLY A 82 9.08 -2.80 4.07
CA GLY A 82 8.80 -1.91 2.94
C GLY A 82 7.35 -1.43 2.89
N MET A 83 6.41 -2.18 3.47
CA MET A 83 5.01 -1.74 3.59
C MET A 83 4.80 -0.66 4.65
N LEU A 84 5.66 -0.53 5.65
CA LEU A 84 5.53 0.51 6.68
C LEU A 84 5.52 1.92 6.07
N PRO A 85 6.50 2.33 5.24
CA PRO A 85 6.45 3.64 4.59
C PRO A 85 5.24 3.80 3.65
N LEU A 86 4.82 2.75 2.93
CA LEU A 86 3.59 2.80 2.12
C LEU A 86 2.34 3.04 2.98
N ALA A 87 2.22 2.35 4.10
CA ALA A 87 1.13 2.53 5.04
C ALA A 87 1.15 3.94 5.66
N THR A 88 2.33 4.46 6.00
CA THR A 88 2.50 5.83 6.51
C THR A 88 2.11 6.87 5.45
N ALA A 89 2.52 6.70 4.19
CA ALA A 89 2.11 7.56 3.08
C ALA A 89 0.59 7.53 2.89
N LEU A 90 -0.02 6.35 2.95
CA LEU A 90 -1.47 6.22 2.80
C LEU A 90 -2.24 6.84 3.98
N LEU A 91 -1.81 6.59 5.21
CA LEU A 91 -2.45 7.12 6.43
C LEU A 91 -2.33 8.64 6.51
N SER A 92 -1.18 9.19 6.17
CA SER A 92 -1.02 10.64 6.08
C SER A 92 -1.96 11.22 5.04
N TYR A 93 -1.99 10.70 3.81
CA TYR A 93 -2.90 11.24 2.79
C TYR A 93 -4.38 11.08 3.19
N GLY A 94 -4.72 9.97 3.83
CA GLY A 94 -6.04 9.76 4.43
C GLY A 94 -6.40 10.80 5.48
N SER A 95 -5.47 11.18 6.36
CA SER A 95 -5.73 12.23 7.36
C SER A 95 -5.89 13.60 6.71
N LEU A 96 -5.16 13.91 5.63
CA LEU A 96 -5.37 15.12 4.82
C LEU A 96 -6.78 15.16 4.24
N ILE A 97 -7.26 14.06 3.66
CA ILE A 97 -8.60 14.02 3.07
C ILE A 97 -9.68 14.21 4.13
N ILE A 98 -9.52 13.58 5.30
CA ILE A 98 -10.45 13.73 6.42
C ILE A 98 -10.48 15.19 6.87
N TRP A 99 -9.32 15.82 7.05
CA TRP A 99 -9.23 17.24 7.38
C TRP A 99 -9.90 18.12 6.31
N ALA A 100 -9.52 17.92 5.04
CA ALA A 100 -10.03 18.65 3.89
C ALA A 100 -11.54 18.47 3.68
N HIS A 101 -12.13 17.39 4.19
CA HIS A 101 -13.58 17.15 4.16
C HIS A 101 -14.34 18.18 5.00
N PHE A 102 -13.71 18.73 6.04
CA PHE A 102 -14.31 19.73 6.92
C PHE A 102 -13.94 21.17 6.55
N THR A 103 -12.84 21.37 5.80
CA THR A 103 -12.30 22.73 5.53
C THR A 103 -12.44 23.21 4.10
N SER A 104 -12.68 22.33 3.12
CA SER A 104 -12.65 22.68 1.69
C SER A 104 -13.84 22.12 0.92
N GLU A 105 -14.33 22.89 -0.06
CA GLU A 105 -15.34 22.43 -1.00
C GLU A 105 -14.73 21.54 -2.08
N GLY A 106 -15.32 20.37 -2.34
CA GLY A 106 -14.87 19.44 -3.38
C GLY A 106 -15.33 17.99 -3.15
N SER A 107 -15.26 17.17 -4.21
CA SER A 107 -15.60 15.73 -4.12
C SER A 107 -14.50 14.94 -3.40
N ARG A 108 -14.51 14.98 -2.06
CA ARG A 108 -13.58 14.24 -1.19
C ARG A 108 -13.96 12.77 -1.02
N SER A 109 -15.23 12.43 -1.24
CA SER A 109 -15.74 11.06 -1.15
C SER A 109 -15.01 10.09 -2.08
N MET A 110 -14.72 10.50 -3.32
CA MET A 110 -13.95 9.68 -4.26
C MET A 110 -12.51 9.45 -3.77
N GLN A 111 -11.86 10.48 -3.23
CA GLN A 111 -10.50 10.39 -2.69
C GLN A 111 -10.47 9.43 -1.49
N THR A 112 -11.48 9.48 -0.62
CA THR A 112 -11.65 8.54 0.49
C THR A 112 -11.76 7.10 0.01
N TRP A 113 -12.56 6.83 -1.04
CA TRP A 113 -12.66 5.47 -1.60
C TRP A 113 -11.33 4.96 -2.15
N VAL A 114 -10.55 5.81 -2.82
CA VAL A 114 -9.21 5.43 -3.30
C VAL A 114 -8.28 5.08 -2.13
N VAL A 115 -8.31 5.84 -1.03
CA VAL A 115 -7.53 5.53 0.17
C VAL A 115 -7.97 4.21 0.80
N LEU A 116 -9.27 3.97 0.90
CA LEU A 116 -9.81 2.71 1.43
C LEU A 116 -9.41 1.51 0.57
N LEU A 117 -9.40 1.64 -0.75
CA LEU A 117 -8.93 0.60 -1.67
C LEU A 117 -7.43 0.33 -1.48
N GLY A 118 -6.61 1.38 -1.36
CA GLY A 118 -5.19 1.24 -1.04
C GLY A 118 -4.96 0.55 0.31
N ALA A 119 -5.75 0.89 1.33
CA ALA A 119 -5.66 0.31 2.66
C ALA A 119 -6.05 -1.17 2.63
N ALA A 120 -7.09 -1.52 1.88
CA ALA A 120 -7.51 -2.89 1.66
C ALA A 120 -6.42 -3.72 0.97
N LEU A 121 -5.75 -3.19 -0.06
CA LEU A 121 -4.64 -3.87 -0.73
C LEU A 121 -3.48 -4.17 0.23
N ILE A 122 -3.07 -3.19 1.04
CA ILE A 122 -2.04 -3.39 2.06
C ILE A 122 -2.50 -4.43 3.09
N ALA A 123 -3.75 -4.34 3.57
CA ALA A 123 -4.29 -5.25 4.56
C ALA A 123 -4.36 -6.69 4.05
N VAL A 124 -4.82 -6.92 2.81
CA VAL A 124 -4.87 -8.24 2.18
C VAL A 124 -3.46 -8.82 2.04
N ARG A 125 -2.50 -8.02 1.60
CA ARG A 125 -1.11 -8.49 1.47
C ARG A 125 -0.49 -8.83 2.82
N LEU A 126 -0.68 -7.98 3.84
CA LEU A 126 -0.23 -8.27 5.21
C LEU A 126 -0.91 -9.53 5.78
N ALA A 127 -2.20 -9.73 5.49
CA ALA A 127 -2.91 -10.94 5.89
C ALA A 127 -2.36 -12.20 5.20
N SER A 128 -1.88 -12.08 3.95
CA SER A 128 -1.20 -13.17 3.24
C SER A 128 0.11 -13.60 3.91
N PHE A 129 0.74 -12.72 4.71
CA PHE A 129 1.96 -13.07 5.45
C PHE A 129 1.71 -13.90 6.72
N ARG A 130 0.47 -13.94 7.23
CA ARG A 130 0.17 -14.64 8.49
C ARG A 130 0.45 -16.15 8.44
N GLY A 131 0.49 -16.74 7.25
CA GLY A 131 0.84 -18.15 7.05
C GLY A 131 2.34 -18.46 7.15
N TYR A 132 3.23 -17.46 7.07
CA TYR A 132 4.69 -17.66 7.01
C TYR A 132 5.38 -17.59 8.38
N ALA A 133 4.62 -17.52 9.47
CA ALA A 133 5.15 -17.36 10.83
C ALA A 133 5.98 -18.56 11.34
N TYR A 134 5.93 -19.73 10.68
CA TYR A 134 6.60 -20.96 11.15
C TYR A 134 7.43 -21.71 10.09
N GLY A 135 7.72 -21.12 8.93
CA GLY A 135 8.64 -21.72 7.96
C GLY A 135 8.48 -21.15 6.56
N PRO A 136 9.55 -21.08 5.75
CA PRO A 136 9.44 -20.73 4.34
C PRO A 136 8.66 -21.86 3.63
N PRO A 137 7.81 -21.55 2.65
CA PRO A 137 6.89 -22.53 2.09
C PRO A 137 7.70 -23.64 1.42
N THR A 138 7.45 -24.89 1.82
CA THR A 138 8.08 -26.11 1.30
C THR A 138 7.40 -26.62 0.01
N ASP A 139 6.55 -25.83 -0.63
CA ASP A 139 5.72 -26.25 -1.77
C ASP A 139 6.30 -25.89 -3.16
N ARG A 140 7.58 -25.52 -3.22
CA ARG A 140 8.36 -25.44 -4.48
C ARG A 140 9.51 -26.45 -4.48
N GLU A 141 9.20 -27.71 -4.18
CA GLU A 141 9.97 -28.83 -4.68
C GLU A 141 9.24 -29.35 -5.92
N GLY A 142 9.62 -28.78 -7.05
CA GLY A 142 9.41 -29.33 -8.39
C GLY A 142 10.76 -29.48 -9.05
#